data_AF-A0A1F9M068-F1
#
_entry.id   AF-A0A1F9M068-F1
#
_cell.length_a   1.000
_cell.length_b   1.000
_cell.length_c   1.000
_cell.angle_alpha   90.00
_cell.angle_beta   90.00
_cell.angle_gamma   90.00
#
_symmetry.space_group_name_H-M   'P 1'
#
loop_
_entity.id
_entity.type
_entity.pdbx_description
1 polymer ?
#
loop_
_entity_poly.entity_id
_entity_poly.type
_entity_poly.pdbx_seq_one_letter_code
_entity_poly.pdbx_strand_id
1 'polypeptide(L)' 'MDEEQPQKTGRRRGPKKFHCHCCRRDLPFCWNCLCGFQICDDCFKENLWGISNGPTWVCPDCGRIRMM' A
#
# COMPACT_ATOMS: atom_id res chain seq x y z
N MET A 1 -42.34 -15.51 11.23
CA MET A 1 -41.56 -15.78 10.00
C MET A 1 -40.95 -14.47 9.57
N ASP A 2 -39.63 -14.49 9.38
CA ASP A 2 -38.76 -13.60 8.57
C ASP A 2 -38.94 -12.07 8.69
N GLU A 3 -37.90 -11.24 8.85
CA GLU A 3 -36.65 -11.25 8.09
C GLU A 3 -35.64 -10.36 8.84
N GLU A 4 -34.56 -10.96 9.36
CA GLU A 4 -33.43 -10.21 9.93
C GLU A 4 -32.60 -9.61 8.79
N GLN A 5 -32.67 -8.30 8.61
CA GLN A 5 -31.80 -7.59 7.68
C GLN A 5 -30.35 -7.54 8.21
N PRO A 6 -29.35 -8.08 7.49
CA PRO A 6 -27.97 -7.94 7.90
C PRO A 6 -27.56 -6.47 7.70
N GLN A 7 -27.44 -5.80 8.85
CA GLN A 7 -26.92 -4.46 9.01
C GLN A 7 -25.58 -4.37 8.28
N LYS A 8 -25.49 -3.53 7.26
CA LYS A 8 -24.27 -3.30 6.48
C LYS A 8 -23.22 -2.69 7.41
N THR A 9 -22.48 -3.56 8.10
CA THR A 9 -21.41 -3.15 9.00
C THR A 9 -20.41 -2.40 8.13
N GLY A 10 -20.32 -1.08 8.33
CA GLY A 10 -19.34 -0.25 7.66
C GLY A 10 -18.01 -0.94 7.86
N ARG A 11 -17.42 -1.42 6.76
CA ARG A 11 -16.24 -2.29 6.70
C ARG A 11 -15.16 -1.66 7.58
N ARG A 12 -15.13 -2.03 8.87
CA ARG A 12 -14.11 -1.60 9.81
C ARG A 12 -12.86 -2.20 9.22
N ARG A 13 -12.11 -1.38 8.49
CA ARG A 13 -10.79 -1.74 7.98
C ARG A 13 -10.00 -1.99 9.25
N GLY A 14 -9.94 -3.25 9.68
CA GLY A 14 -9.07 -3.67 10.78
C GLY A 14 -7.66 -3.16 10.53
N PRO A 15 -6.76 -3.19 11.53
CA PRO A 15 -5.41 -2.68 11.35
C PRO A 15 -4.85 -3.32 10.08
N LYS A 16 -4.71 -2.53 9.02
CA LYS A 16 -4.22 -3.02 7.74
C LYS A 16 -2.75 -3.28 8.00
N LYS A 17 -2.42 -4.49 8.43
CA LYS A 17 -1.06 -4.99 8.35
C LYS A 17 -0.73 -4.93 6.86
N PHE A 18 0.08 -3.95 6.50
CA PHE A 18 0.49 -3.78 5.12
C PHE A 18 1.67 -4.71 4.89
N HIS A 19 1.62 -5.46 3.80
CA HIS A 19 2.68 -6.40 3.47
C HIS A 19 3.61 -5.75 2.46
N CYS A 20 4.87 -5.53 2.83
CA CYS A 20 5.85 -4.98 1.90
C CYS A 20 6.26 -6.05 0.87
N HIS A 21 6.21 -5.75 -0.41
CA HIS A 21 6.63 -6.67 -1.46
C HIS A 21 8.15 -6.90 -1.46
N CYS A 22 8.96 -5.88 -1.14
CA CYS A 22 10.43 -6.01 -1.10
C CYS A 22 10.91 -6.89 0.06
N CYS A 23 10.53 -6.57 1.30
CA CYS A 23 11.04 -7.27 2.48
C CYS A 23 10.10 -8.36 3.01
N ARG A 24 8.88 -8.48 2.46
CA ARG A 24 7.84 -9.44 2.87
C ARG A 24 7.48 -9.37 4.35
N ARG A 25 7.68 -8.21 4.98
CA ARG A 25 7.33 -7.95 6.38
C ARG A 25 5.95 -7.32 6.46
N ASP A 26 5.22 -7.73 7.49
CA ASP A 26 3.98 -7.08 7.89
C ASP A 26 4.29 -5.85 8.71
N LEU A 27 3.91 -4.69 8.19
CA LEU A 27 4.24 -3.40 8.77
C LEU A 27 2.97 -2.59 9.03
N PRO A 28 3.02 -1.68 10.02
CA PRO A 28 1.89 -0.80 10.31
C PRO A 28 1.64 0.22 9.19
N PHE A 29 2.65 0.46 8.34
CA PHE A 29 2.60 1.42 7.25
C PHE A 29 3.40 0.92 6.03
N CYS A 30 2.75 0.90 4.87
CA CYS A 30 3.42 0.79 3.57
C CYS A 30 2.81 1.79 2.59
N TRP A 31 3.66 2.31 1.71
CA TRP A 31 3.27 3.00 0.51
C TRP A 31 2.57 2.02 -0.43
N ASN A 32 1.31 2.29 -0.75
CA ASN A 32 0.57 1.50 -1.71
C ASN A 32 0.52 2.18 -3.08
N CYS A 33 0.67 1.39 -4.12
CA CYS A 33 0.38 1.77 -5.48
C CYS A 33 -0.99 1.21 -5.87
N LEU A 34 -1.67 1.89 -6.78
CA LEU A 34 -2.96 1.45 -7.32
C LEU A 34 -2.86 0.13 -8.10
N CYS A 35 -1.66 -0.28 -8.53
CA CYS A 35 -1.45 -1.61 -9.13
C CYS A 35 -1.52 -2.76 -8.10
N GLY A 36 -1.52 -2.47 -6.80
CA GLY A 36 -1.47 -3.47 -5.73
C GLY A 36 -0.07 -3.62 -5.10
N PHE A 37 0.95 -2.98 -5.66
CA PHE A 37 2.28 -2.95 -5.07
C PHE A 37 2.28 -2.19 -3.74
N GLN A 38 2.91 -2.77 -2.74
CA GLN A 38 3.04 -2.19 -1.40
C GLN A 38 4.51 -2.21 -1.02
N ILE A 39 5.07 -1.08 -0.62
CA ILE A 39 6.47 -0.97 -0.21
C ILE A 39 6.57 -0.21 1.10
N CYS A 40 7.38 -0.70 2.02
CA CYS A 40 7.60 0.00 3.28
C CYS A 40 8.45 1.25 3.08
N ASP A 41 8.39 2.16 4.06
CA ASP A 41 9.18 3.39 4.05
C ASP A 41 10.69 3.11 3.98
N ASP A 42 11.15 2.05 4.65
CA ASP A 42 12.54 1.62 4.68
C ASP A 42 13.05 1.20 3.29
N CYS A 43 12.37 0.24 2.65
CA CYS A 43 12.71 -0.20 1.29
C CYS A 43 12.49 0.92 0.25
N PHE A 44 11.54 1.83 0.49
CA PHE A 44 11.34 2.99 -0.37
C PHE A 44 12.53 3.95 -0.27
N LYS A 45 13.04 4.23 0.94
CA LYS A 45 14.24 5.05 1.17
C LYS A 45 15.52 4.40 0.65
N GLU A 46 15.68 3.09 0.84
CA GLU A 46 16.84 2.36 0.32
C GLU A 46 16.92 2.40 -1.21
N ASN A 47 15.77 2.40 -1.88
CA ASN A 47 15.69 2.45 -3.34
C ASN A 47 15.33 3.83 -3.89
N LEU A 48 15.36 4.88 -3.06
CA LEU A 48 14.94 6.22 -3.45
C LEU A 48 15.78 6.79 -4.60
N TRP A 49 17.05 6.40 -4.67
CA TRP A 49 18.01 6.76 -5.71
C TRP A 49 17.74 6.09 -7.07
N GLY A 50 17.01 4.96 -7.09
CA GLY A 50 16.67 4.23 -8.32
C GLY A 50 15.19 4.28 -8.72
N ILE A 51 14.31 4.67 -7.78
CA ILE A 51 12.85 4.58 -7.90
C ILE A 51 12.18 5.97 -7.80
N SER A 52 12.89 7.00 -7.33
CA SER A 52 12.40 8.38 -7.32
C SER A 52 13.36 9.29 -8.06
N ASN A 53 12.82 10.23 -8.85
CA ASN A 53 13.62 11.25 -9.53
C ASN A 53 13.56 12.60 -8.79
N GLY A 54 13.45 12.56 -7.45
CA GLY A 54 13.25 13.73 -6.60
C GLY A 54 11.82 13.84 -6.05
N PRO A 55 10.94 14.69 -6.61
CA PRO A 55 9.58 14.93 -6.07
C PRO A 55 8.57 13.83 -6.45
N THR A 56 9.00 12.82 -7.20
CA THR A 56 8.09 11.87 -7.84
C THR A 56 8.52 10.44 -7.59
N TRP A 57 7.61 9.66 -7.02
CA TRP A 57 7.79 8.23 -6.82
C TRP A 57 7.35 7.48 -8.08
N VAL A 58 8.22 6.64 -8.65
CA VAL A 58 7.87 5.75 -9.76
C VAL A 58 7.67 4.34 -9.21
N CYS A 59 6.50 3.72 -9.40
CA CYS A 59 6.31 2.35 -8.93
C CYS A 59 7.20 1.37 -9.74
N PRO A 60 8.03 0.53 -9.11
CA PRO A 60 8.92 -0.39 -9.84
C PRO A 60 8.16 -1.51 -10.58
N ASP A 61 6.95 -1.84 -10.12
CA ASP A 61 6.17 -2.95 -10.67
C ASP A 61 5.36 -2.53 -11.91
N CYS A 62 4.81 -1.32 -11.92
CA CYS A 62 3.94 -0.83 -13.01
C CYS A 62 4.45 0.43 -13.72
N GLY A 63 5.59 0.98 -13.31
CA GLY A 63 6.13 2.23 -13.85
C GLY A 63 5.28 3.47 -13.56
N ARG A 64 4.21 3.36 -12.76
CA ARG A 64 3.30 4.48 -12.50
C ARG A 64 4.00 5.54 -11.67
N ILE A 65 4.00 6.75 -12.20
CA ILE A 65 4.55 7.93 -11.57
C ILE A 65 3.48 8.52 -10.65
N ARG A 66 3.81 8.69 -9.37
CA ARG A 66 2.98 9.36 -8.37
C ARG A 66 3.71 10.64 -7.96
N MET A 67 3.17 11.76 -8.38
CA MET A 67 3.53 13.07 -7.84
C MET A 67 2.95 13.15 -6.43
N MET A 68 3.81 13.39 -5.44
CA MET A 68 3.39 13.70 -4.07
C MET A 68 2.86 15.12 -3.99
#